data_AF-A0A940P6V7-F1
#
_entry.id   AF-A0A940P6V7-F1
#
_cell.length_a   1.000
_cell.length_b   1.000
_cell.length_c   1.000
_cell.angle_alpha   90.00
_cell.angle_beta   90.00
_cell.angle_gamma   90.00
#
_symmetry.space_group_name_H-M   'P 1'
#
loop_
_entity.id
_entity.type
_entity.pdbx_description
1 polymer ?
#
loop_
_entity_poly.entity_id
_entity_poly.type
_entity_poly.pdbx_seq_one_letter_code
_entity_poly.pdbx_strand_id
1 'polypeptide(L)'
;MSDLKLCFGCKEPRGDGESVCKRCGYDQHTTSLANYLKPGTLLHERFLVGKMLAANGEGVTYIGFDTSVECKILIREYFPERLCSRVPGSVTIDVKYEHLAQYKALMAEYTELNKALARLRNLSHLNPAIDMFA
;
A
#
# COMPACT_ATOMS: atom_id res chain seq x y z
N MET A 1 13.85 -20.59 7.93
CA MET A 1 13.20 -19.30 8.23
C MET A 1 11.78 -19.61 8.60
N SER A 2 11.37 -19.33 9.84
CA SER A 2 9.97 -19.52 10.23
C SER A 2 9.09 -18.64 9.33
N ASP A 3 8.16 -19.26 8.60
CA ASP A 3 7.12 -18.56 7.84
C ASP A 3 6.24 -17.77 8.82
N LEU A 4 6.68 -16.57 9.18
CA LEU A 4 5.98 -15.72 10.10
C LEU A 4 4.68 -15.26 9.42
N LYS A 5 3.59 -15.97 9.71
CA LYS A 5 2.27 -15.56 9.22
C LYS A 5 1.92 -14.24 9.90
N LEU A 6 1.86 -13.17 9.14
CA LEU A 6 1.44 -11.86 9.63
C LEU A 6 -0.06 -11.68 9.44
N CYS A 7 -0.72 -11.05 10.40
CA CYS A 7 -2.10 -10.60 10.23
C CYS A 7 -2.16 -9.46 9.19
N PHE A 8 -3.02 -9.57 8.17
CA PHE A 8 -3.18 -8.49 7.19
C PHE A 8 -3.79 -7.20 7.75
N GLY A 9 -4.48 -7.26 8.90
CA GLY A 9 -5.12 -6.11 9.53
C GLY A 9 -4.20 -5.24 10.41
N CYS A 10 -3.33 -5.87 11.21
CA CYS A 10 -2.46 -5.16 12.16
C CYS A 10 -0.96 -5.45 12.00
N LYS A 11 -0.59 -6.34 11.06
CA LYS A 11 0.79 -6.76 10.77
C LYS A 11 1.55 -7.30 11.98
N GLU A 12 0.83 -7.93 12.89
CA GLU A 12 1.40 -8.69 14.00
C GLU A 12 1.45 -10.19 13.70
N PRO A 13 2.41 -10.96 14.26
CA PRO A 13 2.54 -12.40 14.04
C PRO A 13 1.33 -13.22 14.54
N ARG A 14 0.66 -13.97 13.67
CA ARG A 14 -0.51 -14.80 14.02
C ARG A 14 -0.12 -16.27 14.16
N GLY A 15 -0.90 -17.01 14.96
CA GLY A 15 -0.83 -18.46 15.03
C GLY A 15 -1.44 -19.13 13.79
N ASP A 16 -1.13 -20.42 13.62
CA ASP A 16 -1.66 -21.23 12.52
C ASP A 16 -3.17 -21.49 12.66
N GLY A 17 -3.87 -21.53 11.54
CA GLY A 17 -5.29 -21.93 11.48
C GLY A 17 -6.31 -20.86 11.88
N GLU A 18 -5.89 -19.67 12.33
CA GLU A 18 -6.83 -18.60 12.70
C GLU A 18 -7.21 -17.72 11.49
N SER A 19 -8.50 -17.75 11.11
CA SER A 19 -9.07 -16.85 10.11
C SER A 19 -9.30 -15.44 10.65
N VAL A 20 -9.70 -15.29 11.91
CA VAL A 20 -9.97 -13.98 12.54
C VAL A 20 -8.85 -13.64 13.53
N CYS A 21 -8.26 -12.45 13.37
CA CYS A 21 -7.18 -12.02 14.25
C CYS A 21 -7.69 -11.66 15.66
N LYS A 22 -7.22 -12.37 16.69
CA LYS A 22 -7.54 -12.10 18.10
C LYS A 22 -7.12 -10.71 18.61
N ARG A 23 -6.19 -10.04 17.94
CA ARG A 23 -5.70 -8.70 18.34
C ARG A 23 -6.47 -7.54 17.72
N CYS A 24 -6.90 -7.66 16.47
CA CYS A 24 -7.52 -6.55 15.75
C CYS A 24 -8.86 -6.88 15.08
N GLY A 25 -9.34 -8.12 15.22
CA GLY A 25 -10.61 -8.58 14.65
C GLY A 25 -10.60 -8.80 13.14
N TYR A 26 -9.49 -8.54 12.44
CA TYR A 26 -9.44 -8.67 10.98
C TYR A 26 -9.54 -10.14 10.54
N ASP A 27 -10.54 -10.43 9.70
CA ASP A 27 -10.67 -11.71 9.00
C ASP A 27 -9.74 -11.76 7.78
N GLN A 28 -8.84 -12.74 7.75
CA GLN A 28 -7.85 -12.95 6.70
C GLN A 28 -8.48 -13.28 5.33
N HIS A 29 -9.75 -13.69 5.31
CA HIS A 29 -10.53 -13.94 4.09
C HIS A 29 -11.34 -12.73 3.62
N THR A 30 -11.25 -11.60 4.32
CA THR A 30 -11.90 -10.34 3.89
C THR A 30 -11.48 -10.00 2.46
N THR A 31 -12.47 -9.92 1.58
CA THR A 31 -12.27 -9.53 0.18
C THR A 31 -11.88 -8.06 0.09
N SER A 32 -10.82 -7.76 -0.67
CA SER A 32 -10.47 -6.38 -1.02
C SER A 32 -11.42 -5.83 -2.08
N LEU A 33 -11.65 -4.51 -2.05
CA LEU A 33 -12.35 -3.84 -3.14
C LEU A 33 -11.56 -4.01 -4.44
N ALA A 34 -12.27 -4.20 -5.56
CA ALA A 34 -11.67 -4.61 -6.84
C ALA A 34 -10.55 -3.68 -7.34
N ASN A 35 -10.64 -2.39 -7.03
CA ASN A 35 -9.69 -1.37 -7.48
C ASN A 35 -8.43 -1.26 -6.61
N TYR A 36 -8.40 -1.89 -5.44
CA TYR A 36 -7.31 -1.73 -4.46
C TYR A 36 -6.41 -2.94 -4.39
N LEU A 37 -5.18 -2.74 -3.93
CA LEU A 37 -4.24 -3.82 -3.72
C LEU A 37 -4.81 -4.83 -2.72
N LYS A 38 -4.71 -6.11 -3.07
CA LYS A 38 -5.17 -7.18 -2.21
C LYS A 38 -4.22 -7.33 -1.02
N PRO A 39 -4.72 -7.46 0.21
CA PRO A 39 -3.88 -7.83 1.34
C PRO A 39 -3.13 -9.14 1.06
N GLY A 40 -1.83 -9.14 1.30
CA GLY A 40 -0.94 -10.24 0.92
C GLY A 40 -0.18 -10.04 -0.39
N THR A 41 -0.51 -9.02 -1.19
CA THR A 41 0.34 -8.61 -2.32
C THR A 41 1.73 -8.24 -1.82
N LEU A 42 2.77 -8.82 -2.45
CA LEU A 42 4.17 -8.47 -2.20
C LEU A 42 4.62 -7.48 -3.27
N LEU A 43 5.01 -6.26 -2.86
CA LEU A 43 5.53 -5.24 -3.76
C LEU A 43 7.05 -5.20 -3.65
N HIS A 44 7.71 -5.06 -4.81
CA HIS A 44 9.17 -4.93 -4.91
C HIS A 44 9.92 -5.98 -4.09
N GLU A 45 9.37 -7.21 -4.02
CA GLU A 45 9.91 -8.35 -3.27
C GLU A 45 10.21 -8.07 -1.78
N ARG A 46 9.62 -7.01 -1.22
CA ARG A 46 9.95 -6.48 0.12
C ARG A 46 8.75 -6.03 0.93
N PHE A 47 7.79 -5.38 0.31
CA PHE A 47 6.70 -4.71 1.03
C PHE A 47 5.43 -5.55 0.96
N LEU A 48 5.07 -6.19 2.07
CA LEU A 48 3.86 -7.01 2.16
C LEU A 48 2.65 -6.12 2.49
N VAL A 49 1.75 -5.95 1.52
CA VAL A 49 0.54 -5.13 1.63
C VAL A 49 -0.45 -5.75 2.63
N GLY A 50 -1.08 -4.91 3.45
CA GLY A 50 -2.15 -5.27 4.39
C GLY A 50 -3.47 -4.62 4.01
N LYS A 51 -4.38 -4.50 4.97
CA LYS A 51 -5.66 -3.84 4.74
C LYS A 51 -5.48 -2.37 4.34
N MET A 52 -6.40 -1.88 3.53
CA MET A 52 -6.56 -0.45 3.31
C MET A 52 -6.90 0.25 4.63
N LEU A 53 -6.28 1.40 4.87
CA LEU A 53 -6.56 2.27 6.01
C LEU A 53 -7.38 3.49 5.61
N ALA A 54 -7.04 4.10 4.48
CA ALA A 54 -7.71 5.30 3.98
C ALA A 54 -7.57 5.41 2.45
N ALA A 55 -8.52 6.08 1.82
CA ALA A 55 -8.46 6.46 0.42
C ALA A 55 -8.98 7.89 0.27
N ASN A 56 -8.39 8.64 -0.66
CA ASN A 56 -8.87 9.95 -1.07
C ASN A 56 -8.73 10.09 -2.60
N GLY A 57 -9.05 11.27 -3.16
CA GLY A 57 -9.03 11.47 -4.61
C GLY A 57 -7.65 11.35 -5.27
N GLU A 58 -6.57 11.41 -4.51
CA GLU A 58 -5.19 11.27 -5.01
C GLU A 58 -4.73 9.81 -4.97
N GLY A 59 -5.11 9.06 -3.94
CA GLY A 59 -4.61 7.70 -3.76
C GLY A 59 -5.03 7.03 -2.47
N VAL A 60 -4.37 5.90 -2.21
CA VAL A 60 -4.77 4.93 -1.19
C VAL A 60 -3.61 4.70 -0.21
N THR A 61 -3.95 4.57 1.07
CA THR A 61 -3.00 4.22 2.12
C THR A 61 -3.34 2.86 2.69
N TYR A 62 -2.35 1.97 2.72
CA TYR A 62 -2.44 0.63 3.30
C TYR A 62 -1.51 0.51 4.50
N ILE A 63 -1.87 -0.35 5.46
CA ILE A 63 -0.87 -0.86 6.40
C ILE A 63 0.03 -1.85 5.65
N GLY A 64 1.33 -1.77 5.86
CA GLY A 64 2.31 -2.65 5.24
C GLY A 64 3.27 -3.25 6.25
N PHE A 65 4.08 -4.20 5.77
CA PHE A 65 5.22 -4.74 6.51
C PHE A 65 6.42 -4.80 5.59
N ASP A 66 7.53 -4.23 6.03
CA ASP A 66 8.82 -4.30 5.34
C ASP A 66 9.53 -5.58 5.80
N THR A 67 9.67 -6.55 4.89
CA THR A 67 10.29 -7.84 5.20
C THR A 67 11.80 -7.76 5.34
N SER A 68 12.45 -6.68 4.88
CA SER A 68 13.91 -6.53 4.95
C SER A 68 14.40 -6.12 6.35
N VAL A 69 13.61 -5.30 7.04
CA VAL A 69 13.92 -4.77 8.39
C VAL A 69 12.88 -5.16 9.42
N GLU A 70 11.96 -6.05 9.05
CA GLU A 70 10.91 -6.64 9.90
C GLU A 70 10.06 -5.62 10.67
N CYS A 71 9.64 -4.55 10.00
CA CYS A 71 8.90 -3.45 10.64
C CYS A 71 7.57 -3.15 9.95
N LYS A 72 6.64 -2.57 10.72
CA LYS A 72 5.37 -2.07 10.18
C LYS A 72 5.58 -0.74 9.50
N ILE A 73 4.93 -0.57 8.35
CA ILE A 73 5.03 0.63 7.53
C ILE A 73 3.66 1.08 7.04
N LEU A 74 3.61 2.28 6.47
CA LEU A 74 2.49 2.75 5.66
C LEU A 74 2.90 2.71 4.19
N ILE A 75 2.04 2.15 3.34
CA ILE A 75 2.23 2.16 1.88
C ILE A 75 1.24 3.16 1.32
N ARG A 76 1.73 4.19 0.64
CA ARG A 76 0.92 5.19 -0.06
C ARG A 76 1.03 4.94 -1.56
N GLU A 77 -0.09 4.56 -2.17
CA GLU A 77 -0.21 4.31 -3.59
C GLU A 77 -0.85 5.51 -4.27
N TYR A 78 -0.23 6.04 -5.33
CA TYR A 78 -0.90 6.98 -6.23
C TYR A 78 -1.94 6.22 -7.05
N PHE A 79 -3.21 6.52 -6.81
CA PHE A 79 -4.34 5.83 -7.43
C PHE A 79 -5.54 6.78 -7.51
N PRO A 80 -5.52 7.76 -8.44
CA PRO A 80 -6.65 8.65 -8.65
C PRO A 80 -7.79 7.89 -9.34
N GLU A 81 -8.70 7.29 -8.57
CA GLU A 81 -9.76 6.38 -9.03
C GLU A 81 -10.65 6.95 -10.16
N ARG A 82 -10.71 8.27 -10.32
CA ARG A 82 -11.44 8.89 -11.44
C ARG A 82 -10.71 8.75 -12.78
N LEU A 83 -9.38 8.70 -12.76
CA LEU A 83 -8.52 8.71 -13.95
C LEU A 83 -8.02 7.32 -14.33
N CYS A 84 -8.05 6.36 -13.40
CA CYS A 84 -7.55 5.01 -13.63
C CYS A 84 -8.40 3.95 -12.92
N SER A 85 -8.26 2.71 -13.38
CA SER A 85 -8.76 1.49 -12.74
C SER A 85 -7.60 0.53 -12.47
N ARG A 86 -7.87 -0.59 -11.82
CA ARG A 86 -6.91 -1.67 -11.64
C ARG A 86 -7.27 -2.85 -12.53
N VAL A 87 -6.28 -3.45 -13.17
CA VAL A 87 -6.48 -4.71 -13.89
C VAL A 87 -6.86 -5.79 -12.86
N PRO A 88 -8.01 -6.48 -13.00
CA PRO A 88 -8.48 -7.45 -12.01
C PRO A 88 -7.41 -8.50 -11.69
N GLY A 89 -7.13 -8.69 -10.39
CA GLY A 89 -6.15 -9.67 -9.91
C GLY A 89 -4.68 -9.30 -10.14
N SER A 90 -4.40 -8.11 -10.68
CA SER A 90 -3.03 -7.62 -10.93
C SER A 90 -2.70 -6.40 -10.06
N VAL A 91 -1.39 -6.12 -9.93
CA VAL A 91 -0.88 -4.85 -9.40
C VAL A 91 -0.88 -3.73 -10.45
N THR A 92 -1.16 -4.05 -11.71
CA THR A 92 -1.15 -3.10 -12.83
C THR A 92 -2.33 -2.14 -12.78
N ILE A 93 -2.02 -0.85 -12.95
CA ILE A 93 -3.00 0.23 -13.12
C ILE A 93 -3.31 0.39 -14.61
N ASP A 94 -4.59 0.48 -14.95
CA ASP A 94 -5.09 0.79 -16.28
C ASP A 94 -5.58 2.26 -16.29
N VAL A 95 -4.92 3.11 -17.08
CA VAL A 95 -5.24 4.54 -17.13
C VAL A 95 -6.21 4.79 -18.27
N LYS A 96 -7.32 5.46 -17.96
CA LYS A 96 -8.33 5.82 -18.98
C LYS A 96 -7.70 6.70 -20.04
N TYR A 97 -7.84 6.32 -21.30
CA TYR A 97 -7.14 6.97 -22.41
C TYR A 97 -7.43 8.48 -22.49
N GLU A 98 -8.70 8.87 -22.31
CA GLU A 98 -9.16 10.25 -22.29
C GLU A 98 -8.57 11.10 -21.14
N HIS A 99 -8.04 10.44 -20.10
CA HIS A 99 -7.43 11.08 -18.93
C HIS A 99 -5.92 10.89 -18.86
N LEU A 100 -5.30 10.26 -19.85
CA LEU A 100 -3.88 9.90 -19.81
C LEU A 100 -2.95 11.10 -19.58
N ALA A 101 -3.21 12.23 -20.25
CA ALA A 101 -2.42 13.44 -20.09
C ALA A 101 -2.55 14.01 -18.67
N GLN A 102 -3.77 14.09 -18.14
CA GLN A 102 -4.04 14.57 -16.78
C GLN A 102 -3.42 13.65 -15.72
N TYR A 103 -3.56 12.33 -15.89
CA TYR A 103 -2.95 11.34 -15.00
C TYR A 103 -1.44 11.51 -14.94
N LYS A 104 -0.77 11.65 -16.09
CA LYS A 104 0.69 11.83 -16.17
C LYS A 104 1.15 13.14 -15.53
N ALA A 105 0.43 14.23 -15.76
CA ALA A 105 0.76 15.52 -15.15
C ALA A 105 0.68 15.46 -13.61
N LEU A 106 -0.44 14.95 -13.07
CA LEU A 106 -0.64 14.80 -11.63
C LEU A 106 0.32 13.77 -11.01
N MET A 107 0.66 12.69 -11.72
CA MET A 107 1.67 11.72 -11.28
C MET A 107 3.05 12.37 -11.15
N ALA A 108 3.42 13.25 -12.09
CA ALA A 108 4.68 13.99 -12.00
C ALA A 108 4.70 14.92 -10.78
N GLU A 109 3.62 15.67 -10.53
CA GLU A 109 3.50 16.53 -9.35
C GLU A 109 3.54 15.73 -8.04
N TYR A 110 2.79 14.63 -7.97
CA TYR A 110 2.81 13.72 -6.83
C TYR A 110 4.21 13.17 -6.56
N THR A 111 4.92 12.79 -7.61
CA THR A 111 6.28 12.26 -7.52
C THR A 111 7.25 13.31 -6.99
N GLU A 112 7.21 14.53 -7.52
CA GLU A 112 8.10 15.61 -7.08
C GLU A 112 7.83 16.02 -5.63
N LEU A 113 6.56 16.07 -5.21
CA LEU A 113 6.18 16.30 -3.81
C LEU A 113 6.77 15.22 -2.89
N ASN A 114 6.58 13.95 -3.23
CA ASN A 114 7.06 12.84 -2.39
C ASN A 114 8.61 12.75 -2.37
N LYS A 115 9.29 13.10 -3.47
CA LYS A 115 10.75 13.28 -3.48
C LYS A 115 11.19 14.39 -2.53
N ALA A 116 10.49 15.52 -2.50
CA ALA A 116 10.79 16.61 -1.57
C ALA A 116 10.60 16.16 -0.12
N LEU A 117 9.49 15.47 0.19
CA LEU A 117 9.24 14.91 1.53
C LEU A 117 10.30 13.88 1.95
N ALA A 118 10.75 13.02 1.04
CA ALA A 118 11.81 12.04 1.31
C ALA A 118 13.15 12.69 1.72
N ARG A 119 13.44 13.90 1.22
CA ARG A 119 14.63 14.67 1.63
C ARG A 119 14.51 15.24 3.04
N LEU A 120 13.31 15.38 3.57
CA LEU A 120 13.02 15.90 4.91
C LEU A 120 13.06 14.82 6.01
N ARG A 121 13.69 13.68 5.76
CA ARG A 121 13.78 12.52 6.68
C ARG A 121 14.34 12.80 8.08
N ASN A 122 15.03 13.93 8.27
CA ASN A 122 15.62 14.32 9.55
C ASN A 122 14.66 15.13 10.45
N LEU A 123 13.45 15.46 9.97
CA LEU A 123 12.45 16.15 10.76
C LEU A 123 11.66 15.15 11.61
N SER A 124 11.85 15.18 12.92
CA SER A 124 11.19 14.26 13.88
C SER A 124 9.66 14.36 13.91
N HIS A 125 9.09 15.47 13.42
CA HIS A 125 7.65 15.70 13.38
C HIS A 125 6.98 15.19 12.10
N LEU A 126 7.75 14.67 11.14
CA LEU A 126 7.24 14.08 9.91
C LEU A 126 7.54 12.59 9.88
N ASN A 127 6.60 11.80 9.36
CA ASN A 127 6.89 10.40 9.06
C ASN A 127 7.85 10.34 7.86
N PRO A 128 9.05 9.75 8.00
CA PRO A 128 10.00 9.70 6.91
C PRO A 128 9.53 8.75 5.81
N ALA A 129 9.69 9.16 4.55
CA ALA A 129 9.57 8.24 3.42
C ALA A 129 10.81 7.34 3.37
N ILE A 130 10.60 6.03 3.51
CA ILE A 130 11.67 5.04 3.57
C ILE A 130 12.09 4.52 2.19
N ASP A 131 11.17 4.55 1.22
CA ASP A 131 11.37 4.06 -0.13
C ASP A 131 10.32 4.66 -1.08
N MET A 132 10.61 4.67 -2.38
CA MET A 132 9.70 5.14 -3.43
C MET A 132 10.01 4.44 -4.77
N PHE A 133 9.02 3.75 -5.32
CA PHE A 133 9.13 2.97 -6.55
C PHE A 133 7.87 3.13 -7.42
N ALA A 134 7.98 2.78 -8.70
CA ALA A 134 6.90 2.84 -9.70
C ALA A 134 6.74 1.47 -10.38
#